data_AF-A0A949L0H9-F1
#
_entry.id   AF-A0A949L0H9-F1
#
_cell.length_a   1.000
_cell.length_b   1.000
_cell.length_c   1.000
_cell.angle_alpha   90.00
_cell.angle_beta   90.00
_cell.angle_gamma   90.00
#
_symmetry.space_group_name_H-M   'P 1'
#
loop_
_entity.id
_entity.type
_entity.pdbx_description
1 polymer ?
#
loop_
_entity_poly.entity_id
_entity_poly.type
_entity_poly.pdbx_seq_one_letter_code
_entity_poly.pdbx_strand_id
1 'polypeptide(L)'
;QHLKQLGFKIILVPVSAAIGGIIGGMIIAAILSMPVFEGAAVAAGFGWYSLAPLIIAPYSAELSTIAFLTNVFKEILAIIFIPFVAKKIGFFEAVALGGATAMDTTLPIITRNTNSETAVVAFLSGLTMTFLVPVLVPIFISLLG
;
A
#
# COMPACT_ATOMS: atom_id res chain seq x y z
N GLN A 1 13.56 15.15 -21.90
CA GLN A 1 12.14 15.42 -21.61
C GLN A 1 11.41 14.20 -21.00
N HIS A 2 11.72 12.96 -21.42
CA HIS A 2 11.17 11.72 -20.82
C HIS A 2 11.45 11.55 -19.31
N LEU A 3 12.67 11.84 -18.84
CA LEU A 3 13.04 11.75 -17.41
C LEU A 3 12.24 12.70 -16.48
N LYS A 4 11.82 13.88 -16.96
CA LYS A 4 10.99 14.81 -16.16
C LYS A 4 9.56 14.33 -16.00
N GLN A 5 8.99 13.69 -17.04
CA GLN A 5 7.67 13.06 -16.97
C GLN A 5 7.68 11.80 -16.09
N LEU A 6 8.77 11.04 -16.13
CA LEU A 6 8.99 9.91 -15.21
C LEU A 6 9.10 10.38 -13.76
N GLY A 7 9.82 11.49 -13.52
CA GLY A 7 9.96 12.12 -12.20
C GLY A 7 8.64 12.45 -11.51
N PHE A 8 7.66 12.99 -12.24
CA PHE A 8 6.35 13.31 -11.66
C PHE A 8 5.56 12.03 -11.29
N LYS A 9 5.64 10.99 -12.13
CA LYS A 9 4.93 9.72 -11.90
C LYS A 9 5.51 8.93 -10.73
N ILE A 10 6.82 9.03 -10.47
CA ILE A 10 7.50 8.40 -9.33
C ILE A 10 6.87 8.83 -7.99
N ILE A 11 6.43 10.08 -7.88
CA ILE A 11 5.77 10.59 -6.67
C ILE A 11 4.26 10.35 -6.71
N LEU A 12 3.64 10.57 -7.87
CA LEU A 12 2.19 10.49 -8.00
C LEU A 12 1.63 9.10 -7.70
N VAL A 13 2.29 8.04 -8.18
CA VAL A 13 1.84 6.65 -7.99
C VAL A 13 1.77 6.28 -6.50
N PRO A 14 2.84 6.39 -5.70
CA PRO A 14 2.77 6.03 -4.29
C PRO A 14 1.82 6.94 -3.50
N VAL A 15 1.80 8.25 -3.78
CA VAL A 15 0.93 9.19 -3.05
C VAL A 15 -0.55 8.90 -3.33
N SER A 16 -0.93 8.72 -4.59
CA SER A 16 -2.32 8.40 -4.94
C SER A 16 -2.76 7.05 -4.39
N ALA A 17 -1.90 6.03 -4.46
CA ALA A 17 -2.17 4.71 -3.88
C ALA A 17 -2.33 4.76 -2.35
N ALA A 18 -1.51 5.58 -1.65
CA ALA A 18 -1.58 5.72 -0.21
C ALA A 18 -2.87 6.41 0.22
N ILE A 19 -3.20 7.54 -0.42
CA ILE A 19 -4.43 8.30 -0.16
C ILE A 19 -5.65 7.41 -0.45
N GLY A 20 -5.69 6.75 -1.61
CA GLY A 20 -6.80 5.87 -1.98
C GLY A 20 -6.97 4.70 -1.03
N GLY A 21 -5.86 4.05 -0.63
CA GLY A 21 -5.88 2.94 0.33
C GLY A 21 -6.37 3.36 1.71
N ILE A 22 -5.88 4.49 2.24
CA ILE A 22 -6.31 5.03 3.54
C ILE A 22 -7.78 5.43 3.52
N ILE A 23 -8.22 6.18 2.52
CA ILE A 23 -9.63 6.57 2.37
C ILE A 23 -10.51 5.33 2.26
N GLY A 24 -10.10 4.33 1.48
CA GLY A 24 -10.79 3.05 1.39
C GLY A 24 -10.92 2.35 2.75
N GLY A 25 -9.83 2.30 3.52
CA GLY A 25 -9.84 1.77 4.88
C GLY A 25 -10.80 2.51 5.81
N MET A 26 -10.81 3.85 5.77
CA MET A 26 -11.72 4.68 6.55
C MET A 26 -13.19 4.44 6.17
N ILE A 27 -13.49 4.30 4.87
CA ILE A 27 -14.84 4.01 4.38
C ILE A 27 -15.30 2.63 4.87
N ILE A 28 -14.44 1.61 4.75
CA ILE A 28 -14.78 0.26 5.21
C ILE A 28 -14.99 0.25 6.73
N ALA A 29 -14.15 0.93 7.50
CA ALA A 29 -14.35 1.08 8.94
C ALA A 29 -15.71 1.74 9.26
N ALA A 30 -16.08 2.81 8.57
CA ALA A 30 -17.39 3.46 8.74
C ALA A 30 -18.55 2.50 8.41
N ILE A 31 -18.45 1.71 7.34
CA ILE A 31 -19.46 0.70 6.97
C ILE A 31 -19.57 -0.39 8.06
N LEU A 32 -18.45 -0.80 8.65
CA LEU A 32 -18.40 -1.78 9.72
C LEU A 32 -18.69 -1.21 11.12
N SER A 33 -19.04 0.08 11.21
CA SER A 33 -19.25 0.79 12.48
C SER A 33 -18.03 0.78 13.41
N MET A 34 -16.83 0.72 12.85
CA MET A 34 -15.55 0.87 13.55
C MET A 34 -15.07 2.33 13.50
N PRO A 35 -14.25 2.79 14.46
CA PRO A 35 -13.61 4.10 14.36
C PRO A 35 -12.83 4.26 13.05
N VAL A 36 -13.06 5.36 12.33
CA VAL A 36 -12.48 5.55 10.98
C VAL A 36 -10.95 5.53 10.97
N PHE A 37 -10.31 5.99 12.06
CA PHE A 37 -8.86 5.98 12.18
C PHE A 37 -8.27 4.59 12.46
N GLU A 38 -9.07 3.62 12.94
CA GLU A 38 -8.65 2.22 12.99
C GLU A 38 -8.52 1.65 11.57
N GLY A 39 -9.50 1.93 10.71
CA GLY A 39 -9.43 1.60 9.29
C GLY A 39 -8.25 2.27 8.58
N ALA A 40 -7.97 3.55 8.91
CA ALA A 40 -6.81 4.26 8.39
C ALA A 40 -5.48 3.63 8.84
N ALA A 41 -5.35 3.28 10.12
CA ALA A 41 -4.15 2.65 10.68
C ALA A 41 -3.87 1.28 10.06
N VAL A 42 -4.91 0.45 9.90
CA VAL A 42 -4.82 -0.85 9.23
C VAL A 42 -4.38 -0.69 7.76
N ALA A 43 -4.99 0.24 7.03
CA ALA A 43 -4.70 0.48 5.61
C ALA A 43 -3.31 1.12 5.38
N ALA A 44 -2.84 1.94 6.31
CA ALA A 44 -1.52 2.57 6.28
C ALA A 44 -0.35 1.57 6.45
N GLY A 45 -0.63 0.29 6.69
CA GLY A 45 0.38 -0.75 6.63
C GLY A 45 0.91 -1.04 5.22
N PHE A 46 0.18 -0.66 4.17
CA PHE A 46 0.58 -0.74 2.76
C PHE A 46 1.14 -2.10 2.28
N GLY A 47 0.84 -3.20 2.96
CA GLY A 47 1.34 -4.55 2.66
C GLY A 47 2.48 -5.00 3.58
N TRP A 48 2.96 -4.16 4.49
CA TRP A 48 3.99 -4.54 5.46
C TRP A 48 3.37 -5.29 6.65
N TYR A 49 3.04 -6.56 6.41
CA TYR A 49 2.30 -7.40 7.35
C TYR A 49 3.04 -7.69 8.66
N SER A 50 4.37 -7.55 8.72
CA SER A 50 5.13 -7.78 9.95
C SER A 50 5.26 -6.52 10.82
N LEU A 51 5.45 -5.35 10.21
CA LEU A 51 5.69 -4.10 10.94
C LEU A 51 4.40 -3.39 11.36
N ALA A 52 3.41 -3.27 10.47
CA ALA A 52 2.20 -2.52 10.79
C ALA A 52 1.43 -3.12 12.00
N PRO A 53 1.22 -4.45 12.07
CA PRO A 53 0.59 -5.06 13.24
C PRO A 53 1.40 -4.90 14.52
N LEU A 54 2.74 -4.95 14.42
CA LEU A 54 3.65 -4.75 15.55
C LEU A 54 3.46 -3.36 16.17
N ILE A 55 3.30 -2.32 15.34
CA ILE A 55 3.06 -0.94 15.79
C ILE A 55 1.66 -0.80 16.41
N ILE A 56 0.66 -1.52 15.89
CA ILE A 56 -0.74 -1.45 16.35
C ILE A 56 -0.98 -2.29 17.62
N ALA A 57 -0.19 -3.34 17.86
CA ALA A 57 -0.39 -4.29 18.96
C ALA A 57 -0.51 -3.65 20.37
N PRO A 58 0.27 -2.61 20.74
CA PRO A 58 0.10 -1.93 22.02
C PRO A 58 -1.23 -1.20 22.19
N TYR A 59 -1.87 -0.78 21.08
CA TYR A 59 -3.19 -0.15 21.09
C TYR A 59 -4.30 -1.20 21.20
N SER A 60 -4.28 -2.22 20.33
CA SER A 60 -5.28 -3.30 20.35
C SER A 60 -4.74 -4.56 19.68
N ALA A 61 -4.79 -5.69 20.40
CA ALA A 61 -4.42 -7.00 19.87
C ALA A 61 -5.38 -7.47 18.75
N GLU A 62 -6.66 -7.13 18.86
CA GLU A 62 -7.66 -7.41 17.83
C GLU A 62 -7.36 -6.63 16.55
N LEU A 63 -7.13 -5.31 16.67
CA LEU A 63 -6.80 -4.47 15.50
C LEU A 63 -5.46 -4.86 14.87
N SER A 64 -4.49 -5.28 15.67
CA SER A 64 -3.22 -5.82 15.18
C SER A 64 -3.43 -7.07 14.33
N THR A 65 -4.32 -7.97 14.77
CA THR A 65 -4.67 -9.19 14.00
C THR A 65 -5.37 -8.84 12.69
N ILE A 66 -6.30 -7.88 12.72
CA ILE A 66 -6.95 -7.36 11.51
C ILE A 66 -5.90 -6.76 10.57
N ALA A 67 -4.98 -5.92 11.08
CA ALA A 67 -3.91 -5.34 10.29
C ALA A 67 -3.02 -6.39 9.64
N PHE A 68 -2.67 -7.46 10.36
CA PHE A 68 -1.87 -8.55 9.82
C PHE A 68 -2.58 -9.21 8.64
N LEU A 69 -3.82 -9.65 8.86
CA LEU A 69 -4.61 -10.34 7.84
C LEU A 69 -4.89 -9.44 6.64
N THR A 70 -5.29 -8.18 6.86
CA THR A 70 -5.55 -7.24 5.77
C THR A 70 -4.32 -7.03 4.91
N ASN A 71 -3.13 -6.87 5.50
CA ASN A 71 -1.92 -6.63 4.73
C ASN A 71 -1.42 -7.90 4.01
N VAL A 72 -1.57 -9.09 4.61
CA VAL A 72 -1.31 -10.37 3.92
C VAL A 72 -2.27 -10.57 2.75
N PHE A 73 -3.57 -10.37 2.95
CA PHE A 73 -4.55 -10.52 1.87
C PHE A 73 -4.34 -9.48 0.77
N LYS A 74 -3.99 -8.23 1.10
CA LYS A 74 -3.63 -7.22 0.11
C LYS A 74 -2.48 -7.69 -0.78
N GLU A 75 -1.44 -8.28 -0.19
CA GLU A 75 -0.30 -8.80 -0.95
C GLU A 75 -0.69 -9.95 -1.88
N ILE A 76 -1.47 -10.91 -1.38
CA ILE A 76 -1.98 -12.03 -2.21
C ILE A 76 -2.86 -11.52 -3.36
N LEU A 77 -3.77 -10.60 -3.08
CA LEU A 77 -4.63 -10.00 -4.09
C LEU A 77 -3.83 -9.19 -5.11
N ALA A 78 -2.79 -8.46 -4.68
CA ALA A 78 -1.90 -7.74 -5.58
C ALA A 78 -1.19 -8.71 -6.53
N ILE A 79 -0.61 -9.80 -6.02
CA ILE A 79 0.03 -10.85 -6.83
C ILE A 79 -0.92 -11.38 -7.91
N ILE A 80 -2.18 -11.61 -7.55
CA ILE A 80 -3.22 -12.11 -8.48
C ILE A 80 -3.60 -11.04 -9.50
N PHE A 81 -3.83 -9.79 -9.08
CA PHE A 81 -4.43 -8.76 -9.94
C PHE A 81 -3.43 -7.98 -10.81
N ILE A 82 -2.16 -7.84 -10.40
CA ILE A 82 -1.12 -7.11 -11.13
C ILE A 82 -1.06 -7.51 -12.63
N PRO A 83 -1.01 -8.81 -12.99
CA PRO A 83 -0.96 -9.22 -14.41
C PRO A 83 -2.17 -8.77 -15.22
N PHE A 84 -3.36 -8.71 -14.61
CA PHE A 84 -4.59 -8.30 -15.29
C PHE A 84 -4.66 -6.79 -15.44
N VAL A 85 -4.33 -6.05 -14.39
CA VAL A 85 -4.32 -4.59 -14.40
C VAL A 85 -3.27 -4.05 -15.35
N ALA A 86 -2.07 -4.65 -15.40
CA ALA A 86 -1.03 -4.25 -16.33
C ALA A 86 -1.46 -4.38 -17.80
N LYS A 87 -2.24 -5.42 -18.14
CA LYS A 87 -2.70 -5.67 -19.51
C LYS A 87 -3.94 -4.87 -19.91
N LYS A 88 -4.83 -4.56 -18.96
CA LYS A 88 -6.16 -4.00 -19.26
C LYS A 88 -6.33 -2.54 -18.87
N ILE A 89 -5.57 -2.05 -17.89
CA ILE A 89 -5.76 -0.72 -17.31
C ILE A 89 -4.51 0.12 -17.57
N GLY A 90 -3.35 -0.35 -17.11
CA GLY A 90 -2.10 0.33 -17.32
C GLY A 90 -1.00 -0.10 -16.37
N PHE A 91 0.23 0.32 -16.69
CA PHE A 91 1.44 -0.14 -15.99
C PHE A 91 1.63 0.53 -14.64
N PHE A 92 1.28 1.82 -14.52
CA PHE A 92 1.42 2.57 -13.27
C PHE A 92 0.33 2.17 -12.25
N GLU A 93 -0.85 1.82 -12.75
CA GLU A 93 -1.98 1.30 -11.99
C GLU A 93 -1.64 -0.08 -11.43
N ALA A 94 -0.91 -0.91 -12.19
CA ALA A 94 -0.41 -2.18 -11.70
C ALA A 94 0.59 -2.01 -10.55
N VAL A 95 1.46 -0.98 -10.61
CA VAL A 95 2.38 -0.66 -9.51
C VAL A 95 1.62 -0.27 -8.24
N ALA A 96 0.55 0.52 -8.36
CA ALA A 96 -0.23 1.00 -7.22
C ALA A 96 -0.79 -0.15 -6.34
N LEU A 97 -1.06 -1.32 -6.93
CA LEU A 97 -1.53 -2.50 -6.18
C LEU A 97 -0.49 -3.06 -5.21
N GLY A 98 0.80 -2.97 -5.56
CA GLY A 98 1.89 -3.55 -4.76
C GLY A 98 2.03 -2.90 -3.38
N GLY A 99 1.84 -1.59 -3.26
CA GLY A 99 2.13 -0.87 -2.01
C GLY A 99 3.60 -1.02 -1.62
N ALA A 100 3.91 -1.29 -0.35
CA ALA A 100 5.27 -1.52 0.15
C ALA A 100 5.97 -2.68 -0.57
N THR A 101 5.22 -3.73 -0.93
CA THR A 101 5.79 -4.93 -1.57
C THR A 101 6.12 -4.74 -3.04
N ALA A 102 5.86 -3.54 -3.60
CA ALA A 102 6.21 -3.19 -4.98
C ALA A 102 7.72 -3.17 -5.24
N MET A 103 8.54 -3.02 -4.19
CA MET A 103 10.01 -3.00 -4.30
C MET A 103 10.65 -4.39 -4.18
N ASP A 104 9.94 -5.39 -3.67
CA ASP A 104 10.47 -6.73 -3.40
C ASP A 104 9.52 -7.84 -3.89
N THR A 105 8.55 -8.31 -3.10
CA THR A 105 7.77 -9.53 -3.40
C THR A 105 6.99 -9.41 -4.71
N THR A 106 6.39 -8.26 -4.98
CA THR A 106 5.59 -8.06 -6.21
C THR A 106 6.40 -7.49 -7.37
N LEU A 107 7.66 -7.08 -7.13
CA LEU A 107 8.52 -6.51 -8.17
C LEU A 107 8.71 -7.47 -9.36
N PRO A 108 9.04 -8.77 -9.19
CA PRO A 108 9.17 -9.71 -10.31
C PRO A 108 7.89 -9.86 -11.15
N ILE A 109 6.73 -9.70 -10.52
CA ILE A 109 5.43 -9.82 -11.19
C ILE A 109 5.16 -8.57 -12.01
N ILE A 110 5.42 -7.39 -11.43
CA ILE A 110 5.31 -6.11 -12.12
C ILE A 110 6.26 -6.10 -13.32
N THR A 111 7.53 -6.44 -13.14
CA THR A 111 8.53 -6.40 -14.23
C THR A 111 8.20 -7.36 -15.35
N ARG A 112 7.70 -8.57 -15.05
CA ARG A 112 7.28 -9.56 -16.06
C ARG A 112 6.06 -9.12 -16.88
N ASN A 113 5.20 -8.27 -16.32
CA ASN A 113 3.96 -7.85 -16.97
C ASN A 113 3.99 -6.40 -17.47
N THR A 114 5.10 -5.68 -17.30
CA THR A 114 5.26 -4.26 -17.70
C THR A 114 6.58 -4.04 -18.45
N ASN A 115 7.33 -2.98 -18.15
CA ASN A 115 8.60 -2.62 -18.79
C ASN A 115 9.66 -2.16 -17.76
N SER A 116 10.90 -2.00 -18.22
CA SER A 116 12.03 -1.64 -17.35
C SER A 116 11.88 -0.28 -16.66
N GLU A 117 11.23 0.70 -17.31
CA GLU A 117 10.97 2.00 -16.67
C GLU A 117 9.97 1.86 -15.51
N THR A 118 8.93 1.05 -15.68
CA THR A 118 7.93 0.78 -14.66
C THR A 118 8.53 0.03 -13.47
N ALA A 119 9.53 -0.84 -13.71
CA ALA A 119 10.26 -1.51 -12.64
C ALA A 119 10.94 -0.50 -11.68
N VAL A 120 11.55 0.55 -12.23
CA VAL A 120 12.17 1.62 -11.41
C VAL A 120 11.10 2.37 -10.61
N VAL A 121 9.95 2.66 -11.22
CA VAL A 121 8.82 3.29 -10.51
C VAL A 121 8.27 2.39 -9.42
N ALA A 122 8.17 1.08 -9.65
CA ALA A 122 7.72 0.11 -8.66
C ALA A 122 8.65 0.05 -7.44
N PHE A 123 9.96 -0.01 -7.69
CA PHE A 123 10.96 0.04 -6.62
C PHE A 123 10.84 1.31 -5.78
N LEU A 124 10.79 2.48 -6.43
CA LEU A 124 10.68 3.77 -5.72
C LEU A 124 9.34 3.94 -5.00
N SER A 125 8.25 3.44 -5.59
CA SER A 125 6.92 3.43 -4.98
C SER A 125 6.90 2.56 -3.72
N GLY A 126 7.43 1.34 -3.81
CA GLY A 126 7.54 0.43 -2.66
C GLY A 126 8.41 1.00 -1.55
N LEU A 127 9.56 1.56 -1.90
CA LEU A 127 10.43 2.26 -0.96
C LEU A 127 9.71 3.41 -0.25
N THR A 128 8.97 4.24 -1.00
CA THR A 128 8.19 5.35 -0.44
C THR A 128 7.14 4.85 0.54
N MET A 129 6.36 3.83 0.17
CA MET A 129 5.35 3.23 1.04
C MET A 129 5.95 2.65 2.31
N THR A 130 7.06 1.92 2.18
CA THR A 130 7.84 1.37 3.31
C THR A 130 8.24 2.46 4.30
N PHE A 131 8.72 3.61 3.83
CA PHE A 131 9.04 4.74 4.71
C PHE A 131 7.81 5.37 5.36
N LEU A 132 6.65 5.33 4.70
CA LEU A 132 5.41 5.90 5.25
C LEU A 132 4.80 5.03 6.35
N VAL A 133 4.95 3.70 6.34
CA VAL A 133 4.38 2.80 7.36
C VAL A 133 4.74 3.22 8.80
N PRO A 134 6.03 3.37 9.19
CA PRO A 134 6.39 3.73 10.56
C PRO A 134 6.06 5.19 10.93
N VAL A 135 5.57 6.00 9.99
CA VAL A 135 5.15 7.38 10.24
C VAL A 135 3.63 7.47 10.33
N LEU A 136 2.91 6.95 9.34
CA LEU A 136 1.46 7.07 9.23
C LEU A 136 0.72 6.15 10.20
N VAL A 137 1.19 4.92 10.43
CA VAL A 137 0.53 4.01 11.36
C VAL A 137 0.50 4.60 12.78
N PRO A 138 1.63 5.07 13.37
CA PRO A 138 1.58 5.74 14.67
C PRO A 138 0.74 7.01 14.69
N ILE A 139 0.76 7.82 13.61
CA ILE A 139 -0.07 9.03 13.51
C ILE A 139 -1.55 8.66 13.63
N PHE A 140 -2.04 7.68 12.88
CA PHE A 140 -3.45 7.28 12.95
C PHE A 140 -3.80 6.67 14.31
N ILE A 141 -2.91 5.88 14.91
CA ILE A 141 -3.11 5.38 16.27
C ILE A 141 -3.20 6.52 17.28
N SER A 142 -2.34 7.54 17.18
CA SER A 142 -2.39 8.70 18.09
C SER A 142 -3.68 9.53 17.97
N LEU A 143 -4.37 9.46 16.83
CA LEU A 143 -5.66 10.11 16.61
C LEU A 143 -6.84 9.34 17.22
N LEU A 144 -6.62 8.11 17.69
CA LEU A 144 -7.62 7.29 18.35
C LEU A 144 -7.74 7.57 19.86
N GLY A 145 -6.70 8.16 20.48
CA GLY A 145 -6.65 8.51 21.90
C GLY A 145 -5.76 7.58 22.70
#